data_AF-A0A661BDT4-F1
#
_entry.id   AF-A0A661BDT4-F1
#
_cell.length_a   1.000
_cell.length_b   1.000
_cell.length_c   1.000
_cell.angle_alpha   90.00
_cell.angle_beta   90.00
_cell.angle_gamma   90.00
#
_symmetry.space_group_name_H-M   'P 1'
#
loop_
_entity.id
_entity.type
_entity.pdbx_description
1 polymer ?
#
loop_
_entity_poly.entity_id
_entity_poly.type
_entity_poly.pdbx_seq_one_letter_code
_entity_poly.pdbx_strand_id
1 'polypeptide(L)'
;MFRKPKELAHLSFILVILGLIFQSIAAYILDENPFMIGLSLVLYLSAFPFSVIALMRNWRVPKPNRLDLWCSIEVGVGLLPFLITIILVSYALWFI
;
A
#
# COMPACT_ATOMS: atom_id res chain seq x y z
N MET A 1 -2.67 10.54 -16.18
CA MET A 1 -1.79 9.34 -16.27
C MET A 1 -2.34 8.34 -15.26
N PHE A 2 -2.52 7.05 -15.61
CA PHE A 2 -3.37 6.01 -14.98
C PHE A 2 -4.85 6.02 -15.42
N ARG A 3 -5.18 5.15 -16.40
CA ARG A 3 -6.52 5.04 -17.00
C ARG A 3 -7.44 4.09 -16.23
N LYS A 4 -6.89 3.16 -15.44
CA LYS A 4 -7.68 2.14 -14.72
C LYS A 4 -7.35 2.11 -13.21
N PRO A 5 -8.33 1.86 -12.32
CA PRO A 5 -8.12 1.78 -10.87
C PRO A 5 -7.12 0.67 -10.49
N LYS A 6 -7.06 -0.41 -11.27
CA LYS A 6 -6.11 -1.52 -11.15
C LYS A 6 -4.64 -1.09 -11.10
N GLU A 7 -4.24 -0.17 -11.96
CA GLU A 7 -2.83 0.26 -12.07
C GLU A 7 -2.37 0.99 -10.80
N LEU A 8 -3.27 1.77 -10.19
CA LEU A 8 -3.01 2.51 -8.96
C LEU A 8 -2.92 1.57 -7.75
N ALA A 9 -3.78 0.54 -7.69
CA ALA A 9 -3.74 -0.47 -6.63
C ALA A 9 -2.45 -1.29 -6.69
N HIS A 10 -2.02 -1.73 -7.88
CA HIS A 10 -0.75 -2.43 -8.04
C HIS A 10 0.46 -1.57 -7.70
N LEU A 11 0.44 -0.28 -8.07
CA LEU A 11 1.54 0.62 -7.74
C LEU A 11 1.64 0.85 -6.22
N SER A 12 0.51 1.04 -5.55
CA SER A 12 0.45 1.09 -4.08
C SER A 12 1.00 -0.20 -3.46
N PHE A 13 0.59 -1.37 -3.97
CA PHE A 13 1.05 -2.67 -3.50
C PHE A 13 2.56 -2.87 -3.65
N ILE A 14 3.13 -2.50 -4.81
CA ILE A 14 4.57 -2.59 -5.09
C ILE A 14 5.35 -1.71 -4.11
N LEU A 15 4.87 -0.48 -3.85
CA LEU A 15 5.52 0.43 -2.90
C LEU A 15 5.51 -0.14 -1.47
N VAL A 16 4.41 -0.77 -1.04
CA VAL A 16 4.35 -1.44 0.26
C VAL A 16 5.31 -2.62 0.35
N ILE A 17 5.39 -3.46 -0.69
CA ILE A 17 6.35 -4.58 -0.72
C ILE A 17 7.79 -4.07 -0.65
N LEU A 18 8.13 -3.02 -1.41
CA LEU A 18 9.47 -2.43 -1.37
C LEU A 18 9.78 -1.89 0.03
N GLY A 19 8.85 -1.19 0.66
CA GLY A 19 9.00 -0.73 2.05
C GLY A 19 9.27 -1.88 3.01
N LEU A 20 8.52 -2.99 2.91
CA LEU A 20 8.71 -4.18 3.74
C LEU A 20 10.08 -4.82 3.55
N ILE A 21 10.58 -4.88 2.32
CA ILE A 21 11.91 -5.39 2.01
C ILE A 21 12.97 -4.51 2.68
N PHE A 22 12.89 -3.18 2.53
CA PHE A 22 13.85 -2.26 3.15
C PHE A 22 13.81 -2.32 4.67
N GLN A 23 12.62 -2.38 5.27
CA GLN A 23 12.47 -2.54 6.72
C GLN A 23 13.06 -3.86 7.21
N SER A 24 12.85 -4.95 6.47
CA SER A 24 13.42 -6.26 6.81
C SER A 24 14.94 -6.26 6.71
N ILE A 25 15.50 -5.63 5.67
CA ILE A 25 16.96 -5.46 5.54
C ILE A 25 17.51 -4.63 6.70
N ALA A 26 16.83 -3.54 7.08
CA ALA A 26 17.24 -2.71 8.21
C ALA A 26 17.28 -3.51 9.53
N ALA A 27 16.24 -4.31 9.79
CA ALA A 27 16.09 -5.05 11.03
C ALA A 27 17.03 -6.27 11.14
N TYR A 28 17.25 -7.00 10.04
CA TYR A 28 17.96 -8.28 10.08
C TYR A 28 19.39 -8.26 9.53
N ILE A 29 19.77 -7.24 8.76
CA ILE A 29 21.10 -7.18 8.10
C ILE A 29 21.92 -5.99 8.59
N LEU A 30 21.29 -4.86 8.89
CA LEU A 30 21.99 -3.59 9.11
C LEU A 30 21.84 -3.03 10.53
N ASP A 31 21.55 -3.88 11.52
CA ASP A 31 21.42 -3.51 12.94
C ASP A 31 20.61 -2.21 13.16
N GLU A 32 19.36 -2.21 12.71
CA GLU A 32 18.40 -1.10 12.90
C GLU A 32 18.83 0.22 12.25
N ASN A 33 19.51 0.16 11.10
CA ASN A 33 19.96 1.35 10.38
C ASN A 33 18.79 2.36 10.16
N PRO A 34 18.85 3.55 10.78
CA PRO A 34 17.74 4.49 10.83
C PRO A 34 17.42 5.09 9.45
N PHE A 35 18.40 5.14 8.54
CA PHE A 35 18.19 5.63 7.18
C PHE A 35 17.30 4.66 6.38
N MET A 36 17.55 3.34 6.49
CA MET A 36 16.74 2.33 5.81
C MET A 36 15.31 2.25 6.37
N ILE A 37 15.18 2.39 7.70
CA ILE A 37 13.87 2.50 8.37
C ILE A 37 13.11 3.73 7.84
N GLY A 38 13.77 4.90 7.79
CA GLY A 38 13.18 6.12 7.23
C GLY A 38 12.75 5.97 5.78
N LEU A 39 13.55 5.29 4.95
CA LEU A 39 13.23 5.04 3.55
C LEU A 39 12.02 4.11 3.39
N SER A 40 11.88 3.09 4.26
CA SER A 40 10.68 2.25 4.31
C SER A 40 9.42 3.05 4.65
N LEU A 41 9.52 3.96 5.61
CA LEU A 41 8.44 4.86 6.03
C LEU A 41 7.98 5.78 4.88
N VAL A 42 8.92 6.35 4.13
CA VAL A 42 8.62 7.17 2.96
C VAL A 42 7.89 6.37 1.89
N LEU A 43 8.26 5.11 1.66
CA LEU A 43 7.58 4.22 0.70
C LEU A 43 6.16 3.90 1.13
N TYR A 44 5.93 3.62 2.41
CA TYR A 44 4.59 3.41 2.97
C TYR A 44 3.71 4.67 2.84
N LEU A 45 4.25 5.83 3.21
CA LEU A 45 3.54 7.10 3.07
C LEU A 45 3.23 7.44 1.61
N SER A 46 4.14 7.11 0.70
CA SER A 46 3.94 7.29 -0.75
C SER A 46 2.89 6.33 -1.30
N ALA A 47 2.77 5.11 -0.76
CA ALA A 47 1.78 4.13 -1.17
C ALA A 47 0.34 4.53 -0.77
N PHE A 48 0.19 5.29 0.31
CA PHE A 48 -1.09 5.71 0.87
C PHE A 48 -1.99 6.52 -0.09
N PRO A 49 -1.54 7.62 -0.73
CA PRO A 49 -2.40 8.37 -1.65
C PRO A 49 -2.85 7.52 -2.85
N PHE A 50 -2.01 6.60 -3.35
CA PHE A 50 -2.39 5.73 -4.46
C PHE A 50 -3.49 4.73 -4.09
N SER A 51 -3.45 4.16 -2.88
CA SER A 51 -4.52 3.28 -2.40
C SER A 51 -5.83 4.04 -2.16
N VAL A 52 -5.76 5.26 -1.61
CA VAL A 52 -6.95 6.11 -1.42
C VAL A 52 -7.58 6.47 -2.78
N ILE A 53 -6.78 6.90 -3.77
CA ILE A 53 -7.30 7.24 -5.11
C ILE A 53 -7.88 5.99 -5.79
N ALA A 54 -7.24 4.83 -5.64
CA ALA A 54 -7.76 3.56 -6.15
C ALA A 54 -9.12 3.23 -5.52
N LEU A 55 -9.26 3.36 -4.20
CA LEU A 55 -10.51 3.14 -3.45
C LEU A 55 -11.61 4.11 -3.89
N MET A 56 -11.30 5.40 -3.98
CA MET A 56 -12.24 6.44 -4.43
C MET A 56 -12.74 6.18 -5.85
N ARG A 57 -11.85 5.75 -6.76
CA ARG A 57 -12.24 5.38 -8.13
C ARG A 57 -13.09 4.11 -8.16
N ASN A 58 -12.78 3.12 -7.33
CA ASN A 58 -13.55 1.89 -7.25
C ASN A 58 -14.97 2.13 -6.72
N TRP A 59 -15.13 3.04 -5.75
CA TRP A 59 -16.43 3.42 -5.20
C TRP A 59 -17.34 4.11 -6.22
N ARG A 60 -16.78 4.83 -7.19
CA ARG A 60 -17.53 5.53 -8.24
C ARG A 60 -18.06 4.60 -9.35
N VAL A 61 -17.72 3.30 -9.35
CA VAL A 61 -18.22 2.34 -10.34
C VAL A 61 -19.67 1.95 -10.02
N PRO A 62 -20.60 1.98 -11.01
CA PRO A 62 -22.01 1.64 -10.80
C PRO A 62 -22.20 0.19 -10.33
N LYS A 63 -23.14 -0.01 -9.38
CA LYS A 63 -23.43 -1.26 -8.66
C LYS A 63 -23.49 -2.55 -9.50
N PRO A 64 -24.04 -2.61 -10.73
CA PRO A 64 -24.06 -3.86 -11.50
C PRO A 64 -22.67 -4.40 -11.88
N ASN A 65 -21.64 -3.55 -11.91
CA ASN A 65 -20.27 -3.96 -12.26
C ASN A 65 -19.37 -4.21 -11.02
N ARG A 66 -19.90 -4.06 -9.79
CA ARG A 66 -19.11 -4.24 -8.55
C ARG A 66 -18.91 -5.71 -8.15
N LEU A 67 -19.78 -6.60 -8.61
CA LEU A 67 -19.88 -7.99 -8.14
C LEU A 67 -19.26 -9.02 -9.09
N ASP A 68 -18.70 -8.61 -10.24
CA ASP A 68 -17.83 -9.51 -10.98
C ASP A 68 -16.64 -9.85 -10.08
N LEU A 69 -16.44 -11.14 -9.80
CA LEU A 69 -15.42 -11.68 -8.89
C LEU A 69 -14.01 -11.08 -9.13
N TRP A 70 -13.72 -10.66 -10.35
CA TRP A 70 -12.50 -9.94 -10.73
C TRP A 70 -12.40 -8.52 -10.16
N CYS A 71 -13.51 -7.78 -10.10
CA CYS A 71 -13.56 -6.43 -9.51
C CYS A 71 -13.50 -6.50 -7.97
N SER A 72 -14.06 -7.53 -7.34
CA SER A 72 -13.89 -7.80 -5.89
C SER A 72 -12.44 -8.11 -5.51
N ILE A 73 -11.71 -8.86 -6.35
CA ILE A 73 -10.26 -9.06 -6.16
C ILE A 73 -9.50 -7.74 -6.33
N GLU A 74 -9.88 -6.89 -7.29
CA GLU A 74 -9.27 -5.55 -7.45
C GLU A 74 -9.57 -4.61 -6.26
N VAL A 75 -10.78 -4.67 -5.68
CA VAL A 75 -11.13 -3.96 -4.44
C VAL A 75 -10.28 -4.49 -3.27
N GLY A 76 -10.13 -5.81 -3.16
CA GLY A 76 -9.28 -6.46 -2.16
C GLY A 76 -7.80 -6.08 -2.31
N VAL A 77 -7.28 -6.03 -3.53
CA VAL A 77 -5.89 -5.62 -3.85
C VAL A 77 -5.66 -4.13 -3.59
N GLY A 78 -6.70 -3.29 -3.57
CA GLY A 78 -6.59 -1.88 -3.14
C GLY A 78 -6.69 -1.72 -1.61
N LEU A 79 -7.59 -2.46 -0.97
CA LEU A 79 -7.81 -2.41 0.49
C LEU A 79 -6.70 -3.08 1.29
N LEU A 80 -6.11 -4.16 0.79
CA LEU A 80 -5.05 -4.90 1.47
C LEU A 80 -3.79 -4.04 1.68
N PRO A 81 -3.17 -3.40 0.67
CA PRO A 81 -2.04 -2.51 0.88
C PRO A 81 -2.42 -1.29 1.72
N PHE A 82 -3.66 -0.80 1.64
CA PHE A 82 -4.13 0.28 2.51
C PHE A 82 -4.12 -0.15 4.00
N LEU A 83 -4.71 -1.30 4.32
CA LEU A 83 -4.73 -1.85 5.68
C LEU A 83 -3.31 -2.19 6.17
N ILE A 84 -2.48 -2.80 5.32
CA ILE A 84 -1.08 -3.10 5.64
C ILE A 84 -0.31 -1.80 5.93
N THR A 85 -0.51 -0.76 5.12
CA THR A 85 0.12 0.56 5.33
C THR A 85 -0.30 1.16 6.67
N ILE A 86 -1.58 1.10 7.02
CA ILE A 86 -2.08 1.58 8.33
C ILE A 86 -1.42 0.81 9.48
N ILE A 87 -1.36 -0.53 9.39
CA ILE A 87 -0.74 -1.37 10.42
C ILE A 87 0.74 -1.03 10.57
N LEU A 88 1.47 -0.91 9.45
CA LEU A 88 2.91 -0.64 9.45
C LEU A 88 3.23 0.77 9.96
N VAL A 89 2.47 1.78 9.56
CA VAL A 89 2.63 3.14 10.09
C VAL A 89 2.30 3.18 11.58
N SER A 90 1.22 2.53 12.02
CA SER A 90 0.86 2.47 13.44
C SER A 90 1.92 1.74 14.27
N TYR A 91 2.48 0.65 13.74
CA TYR A 91 3.56 -0.10 14.36
C TYR A 91 4.85 0.73 14.45
N ALA A 92 5.23 1.42 13.38
CA ALA A 92 6.38 2.31 13.37
C ALA A 92 6.25 3.45 14.39
N LEU A 93 5.05 4.04 14.53
CA LEU A 93 4.77 5.08 15.52
C LEU A 93 4.78 4.57 16.97
N TRP A 94 4.48 3.29 17.21
CA TRP A 94 4.48 2.71 18.56
C TRP A 94 5.89 2.44 19.10
N PHE A 95 6.85 2.16 18.22
CA PHE A 95 8.23 1.87 18.57
C PHE A 95 9.15 3.10 18.55
N ILE A 96 8.63 4.27 18.14
CA ILE A 96 9.24 5.59 18.31
C ILE A 96 8.81 6.15 19.67
#